data_AF-A0A1L7WY89-F1
#
_entry.id   AF-A0A1L7WY89-F1
#
_cell.length_a   1.000
_cell.length_b   1.000
_cell.length_c   1.000
_cell.angle_alpha   90.00
_cell.angle_beta   90.00
_cell.angle_gamma   90.00
#
_symmetry.space_group_name_H-M   'P 1'
#
loop_
_entity.id
_entity.type
_entity.pdbx_description
1 polymer ?
#
loop_
_entity_poly.entity_id
_entity_poly.type
_entity_poly.pdbx_seq_one_letter_code
_entity_poly.pdbx_strand_id
1 'polypeptide(L)'
;MAATSKRRVESASTIIELLAEDRTAEQFGWCQWGPSISAMTVCSLSNSNPATMINVTTQYDLLPPTVGNGQQSYLLTLDPIAKASLWWGVSLVSAYWMILSDTMQTNREAGSDIRKGSINLQPSINTDISSQDFFTVNYHFISETYEPLKVYVTANNSVTPSQLITGNATNPPANIWNSVDIYGKSFYSTVLADLGQTSGSTQPNILTEPYKDLLQNYTSAFENMKNRCNAANGPATLSFNNEAQTTNFGTLEVTNSTIMQQYLCQVPQQKSTGALVVAILSADLVFLQTLWKIFNLVTTSFLQRKDKTTMFCESAAKNLVEQRHGHDSAS
;
A
#
# COMPACT_ATOMS: atom_id res chain seq x y z
N MET A 1 9.63 -22.04 -18.04
CA MET A 1 9.68 -21.18 -19.24
C MET A 1 9.13 -19.83 -18.85
N ALA A 2 9.95 -18.79 -18.78
CA ALA A 2 9.49 -17.45 -18.42
C ALA A 2 8.95 -16.76 -19.68
N ALA A 3 7.65 -16.49 -19.73
CA ALA A 3 7.06 -15.72 -20.81
C ALA A 3 7.08 -14.24 -20.42
N THR A 4 7.91 -13.45 -21.11
CA THR A 4 7.97 -11.99 -20.92
C THR A 4 6.80 -11.35 -21.70
N SER A 5 5.78 -10.86 -20.99
CA SER A 5 4.57 -10.29 -21.60
C SER A 5 4.66 -8.78 -21.76
N LYS A 6 4.35 -8.27 -22.96
CA LYS A 6 4.20 -6.84 -23.22
C LYS A 6 2.90 -6.37 -22.55
N ARG A 7 2.99 -5.27 -21.81
CA ARG A 7 1.86 -4.71 -21.04
C ARG A 7 1.37 -3.43 -21.66
N ARG A 8 0.06 -3.28 -21.68
CA ARG A 8 -0.61 -2.02 -22.00
C ARG A 8 -1.49 -1.64 -20.82
N VAL A 9 -1.38 -0.39 -20.38
CA VAL A 9 -2.34 0.15 -19.41
C VAL A 9 -3.61 0.52 -20.17
N GLU A 10 -4.74 -0.04 -19.73
CA GLU A 10 -6.06 0.23 -20.31
C GLU A 10 -6.74 1.39 -19.58
N SER A 11 -6.61 1.43 -18.25
CA SER A 11 -7.13 2.52 -17.42
C SER A 11 -6.30 2.68 -16.14
N ALA A 12 -6.27 3.91 -15.62
CA ALA A 12 -5.68 4.23 -14.33
C ALA A 12 -6.52 5.33 -13.66
N SER A 13 -6.92 5.11 -12.41
CA SER A 13 -7.58 6.10 -11.56
C SER A 13 -6.74 6.36 -10.32
N THR A 14 -6.90 7.53 -9.73
CA THR A 14 -6.15 7.96 -8.55
C THR A 14 -7.11 8.41 -7.46
N ILE A 15 -6.87 8.02 -6.22
CA ILE A 15 -7.67 8.39 -5.05
C ILE A 15 -6.74 9.08 -4.05
N ILE A 16 -7.14 10.26 -3.58
CA ILE A 16 -6.46 11.04 -2.57
C ILE A 16 -7.34 11.07 -1.33
N GLU A 17 -6.79 10.60 -0.21
CA GLU A 17 -7.38 10.69 1.13
C GLU A 17 -6.70 11.83 1.88
N LEU A 18 -7.46 12.85 2.25
CA LEU A 18 -7.00 13.98 3.06
C LEU A 18 -7.25 13.69 4.53
N LEU A 19 -6.17 13.39 5.26
CA LEU A 19 -6.22 12.98 6.67
C LEU A 19 -5.81 14.14 7.59
N ALA A 20 -6.52 14.29 8.71
CA ALA A 20 -6.15 15.20 9.80
C ALA A 20 -6.16 14.50 11.16
N GLU A 21 -7.34 14.39 11.81
CA GLU A 21 -7.45 13.92 13.20
C GLU A 21 -7.29 12.40 13.36
N ASP A 22 -7.44 11.64 12.27
CA ASP A 22 -7.17 10.20 12.23
C ASP A 22 -5.67 9.86 12.18
N ARG A 23 -4.80 10.88 12.07
CA ARG A 23 -3.36 10.69 12.06
C ARG A 23 -2.85 10.38 13.46
N THR A 24 -1.81 9.56 13.54
CA THR A 24 -1.12 9.27 14.81
C THR A 24 -0.49 10.54 15.39
N ALA A 25 -0.29 10.59 16.71
CA ALA A 25 0.36 11.72 17.38
C ALA A 25 1.75 12.04 16.80
N GLU A 26 2.47 11.01 16.35
CA GLU A 26 3.75 11.18 15.67
C GLU A 26 3.57 11.88 14.32
N GLN A 27 2.73 11.35 13.43
CA GLN A 27 2.44 12.01 12.14
C GLN A 27 1.96 13.46 12.34
N PHE A 28 1.12 13.70 13.35
CA PHE A 28 0.61 15.02 13.69
C PHE A 28 1.71 15.99 14.16
N GLY A 29 2.73 15.50 14.87
CA GLY A 29 3.92 16.26 15.25
C GLY A 29 4.77 16.70 14.05
N TRP A 30 4.64 16.03 12.91
CA TRP A 30 5.32 16.40 11.66
C TRP A 30 4.46 17.31 10.79
N CYS A 31 3.19 16.95 10.58
CA CYS A 31 2.21 17.82 9.94
C CYS A 31 0.78 17.46 10.36
N GLN A 32 -0.03 18.48 10.64
CA GLN A 32 -1.40 18.29 11.11
C GLN A 32 -2.30 17.67 10.04
N TRP A 33 -2.05 18.02 8.77
CA TRP A 33 -2.71 17.46 7.59
C TRP A 33 -1.73 16.62 6.78
N GLY A 34 -2.24 15.56 6.14
CA GLY A 34 -1.45 14.72 5.26
C GLY A 34 -2.29 13.98 4.25
N PRO A 35 -2.03 14.14 2.93
CA PRO A 35 -2.68 13.34 1.92
C PRO A 35 -2.05 11.95 1.79
N SER A 36 -2.87 10.89 1.80
CA SER A 36 -2.47 9.57 1.29
C SER A 36 -3.00 9.44 -0.13
N ILE A 37 -2.18 9.02 -1.08
CA ILE A 37 -2.58 8.83 -2.48
C ILE A 37 -2.49 7.36 -2.88
N SER A 38 -3.41 6.90 -3.69
CA SER A 38 -3.43 5.55 -4.23
C SER A 38 -3.86 5.56 -5.68
N ALA A 39 -3.42 4.59 -6.45
CA ALA A 39 -3.77 4.43 -7.84
C ALA A 39 -4.16 2.99 -8.10
N MET A 40 -5.24 2.82 -8.85
CA MET A 40 -5.68 1.53 -9.37
C MET A 40 -5.48 1.54 -10.87
N THR A 41 -4.65 0.63 -11.35
CA THR A 41 -4.30 0.52 -12.76
C THR A 41 -4.68 -0.85 -13.30
N VAL A 42 -5.42 -0.85 -14.40
CA VAL A 42 -5.81 -2.07 -15.11
C VAL A 42 -4.87 -2.26 -16.30
N CYS A 43 -4.14 -3.36 -16.32
CA CYS A 43 -3.22 -3.69 -17.41
C CYS A 43 -3.68 -4.95 -18.15
N SER A 44 -3.51 -4.95 -19.47
CA SER A 44 -3.66 -6.14 -20.31
C SER A 44 -2.30 -6.80 -20.57
N LEU A 45 -2.27 -8.13 -20.48
CA LEU A 45 -1.11 -8.96 -20.82
C LEU A 45 -1.30 -9.52 -22.23
N SER A 46 -0.45 -9.12 -23.18
CA SER A 46 -0.60 -9.51 -24.59
C SER A 46 -0.29 -10.98 -24.90
N ASN A 47 0.36 -11.71 -23.98
CA ASN A 47 0.88 -13.06 -24.25
C ASN A 47 -0.07 -14.19 -23.83
N SER A 48 -1.29 -13.88 -23.38
CA SER A 48 -2.33 -14.89 -23.11
C SER A 48 -3.48 -14.71 -24.10
N ASN A 49 -4.05 -15.83 -24.59
CA ASN A 49 -5.30 -15.83 -25.33
C ASN A 49 -6.34 -16.64 -24.54
N PRO A 50 -7.41 -16.03 -23.99
CA PRO A 50 -7.75 -14.59 -24.04
C PRO A 50 -6.77 -13.70 -23.24
N ALA A 51 -6.78 -12.40 -23.52
CA ALA A 51 -5.94 -11.42 -22.83
C ALA A 51 -6.22 -11.45 -21.32
N THR A 52 -5.17 -11.61 -20.51
CA THR A 52 -5.28 -11.63 -19.05
C THR A 52 -5.23 -10.20 -18.57
N MET A 53 -6.23 -9.81 -17.77
CA MET A 53 -6.29 -8.51 -17.14
C MET A 53 -5.75 -8.62 -15.72
N ILE A 54 -4.88 -7.68 -15.34
CA ILE A 54 -4.36 -7.57 -13.98
C ILE A 54 -4.72 -6.20 -13.42
N ASN A 55 -5.16 -6.18 -12.16
CA ASN A 55 -5.36 -4.95 -11.41
C ASN A 55 -4.17 -4.76 -10.49
N VAL A 56 -3.48 -3.65 -10.65
CA VAL A 56 -2.35 -3.25 -9.83
C VAL A 56 -2.79 -2.05 -8.99
N THR A 57 -2.65 -2.18 -7.68
CA THR A 57 -2.92 -1.08 -6.75
C THR A 57 -1.61 -0.64 -6.13
N THR A 58 -1.33 0.66 -6.20
CA THR A 58 -0.17 1.28 -5.58
C THR A 58 -0.64 2.35 -4.61
N GLN A 59 -0.02 2.44 -3.44
CA GLN A 59 -0.30 3.47 -2.45
C GLN A 59 0.99 4.17 -2.06
N TYR A 60 0.89 5.47 -1.84
CA TYR A 60 1.95 6.31 -1.34
C TYR A 60 1.41 7.25 -0.27
N ASP A 61 2.13 7.33 0.85
CA ASP A 61 1.96 8.34 1.88
C ASP A 61 3.36 8.70 2.35
N LEU A 62 3.73 9.99 2.28
CA LEU A 62 5.07 10.45 2.67
C LEU A 62 5.34 10.18 4.16
N LEU A 63 4.30 10.23 4.99
CA LEU A 63 4.36 10.01 6.43
C LEU A 63 3.30 8.99 6.83
N PRO A 64 3.49 7.69 6.53
CA PRO A 64 2.54 6.66 6.85
C PRO A 64 2.57 6.35 8.36
N PRO A 65 1.51 5.75 8.94
CA PRO A 65 1.41 5.51 10.38
C PRO A 65 2.43 4.47 10.89
N THR A 66 3.08 3.74 10.00
CA THR A 66 4.05 2.69 10.31
C THR A 66 5.49 3.19 10.45
N VAL A 67 5.76 4.43 10.03
CA VAL A 67 7.11 4.98 10.07
C VAL A 67 7.30 5.74 11.37
N GLY A 68 8.01 5.10 12.30
CA GLY A 68 8.33 5.66 13.61
C GLY A 68 9.65 6.43 13.64
N ASN A 69 9.82 7.26 14.66
CA ASN A 69 10.95 8.16 14.88
C ASN A 69 11.23 9.13 13.72
N GLY A 70 10.19 9.67 13.11
CA GLY A 70 10.35 10.79 12.17
C GLY A 70 11.04 10.46 10.84
N GLN A 71 11.03 9.19 10.46
CA GLN A 71 11.42 8.79 9.12
C GLN A 71 10.29 9.10 8.13
N GLN A 72 10.63 9.19 6.84
CA GLN A 72 9.67 9.35 5.76
C GLN A 72 9.67 8.10 4.89
N SER A 73 8.57 7.89 4.15
CA SER A 73 8.58 6.89 3.09
C SER A 73 9.35 7.42 1.88
N TYR A 74 10.03 6.50 1.21
CA TYR A 74 10.74 6.76 -0.05
C TYR A 74 10.32 5.71 -1.06
N LEU A 75 10.16 6.10 -2.32
CA LEU A 75 10.06 5.11 -3.39
C LEU A 75 11.41 4.39 -3.53
N LEU A 76 11.36 3.09 -3.82
CA LEU A 76 12.52 2.18 -3.77
C LEU A 76 13.64 2.51 -4.79
N THR A 77 13.43 3.47 -5.68
CA THR A 77 14.32 3.73 -6.81
C THR A 77 14.48 5.24 -7.03
N LEU A 78 15.64 5.77 -6.65
CA LEU A 78 15.97 7.20 -6.70
C LEU A 78 17.29 7.44 -7.46
N ASP A 79 17.40 6.91 -8.68
CA ASP A 79 18.58 7.15 -9.53
C ASP A 79 18.32 8.34 -10.45
N PRO A 80 18.95 9.51 -10.21
CA PRO A 80 18.73 10.71 -11.04
C PRO A 80 19.27 10.55 -12.46
N ILE A 81 20.19 9.62 -12.72
CA ILE A 81 20.81 9.44 -14.04
C ILE A 81 20.08 8.35 -14.82
N ALA A 82 20.02 7.13 -14.28
CA ALA A 82 19.44 6.01 -15.02
C ALA A 82 17.91 6.04 -15.03
N LYS A 83 17.28 6.74 -14.09
CA LYS A 83 15.83 6.75 -13.87
C LYS A 83 15.30 8.15 -13.55
N ALA A 84 15.77 9.14 -14.30
CA ALA A 84 15.42 10.55 -14.11
C ALA A 84 13.90 10.80 -14.08
N SER A 85 13.12 10.12 -14.94
CA SER A 85 11.65 10.22 -14.93
C SER A 85 11.05 9.85 -13.56
N LEU A 86 11.46 8.72 -12.97
CA LEU A 86 10.97 8.31 -11.65
C LEU A 86 11.47 9.23 -10.56
N TRP A 87 12.73 9.66 -10.63
CA TRP A 87 13.31 10.63 -9.70
C TRP A 87 12.48 11.92 -9.63
N TRP A 88 12.12 12.48 -10.79
CA TRP A 88 11.22 13.63 -10.89
C TRP A 88 9.79 13.33 -10.43
N GLY A 89 9.29 12.11 -10.69
CA GLY A 89 8.00 11.65 -10.18
C GLY A 89 7.95 11.69 -8.65
N VAL A 90 8.98 11.17 -7.97
CA VAL A 90 9.08 11.23 -6.51
C VAL A 90 9.16 12.67 -6.01
N SER A 91 9.95 13.52 -6.67
CA SER A 91 10.06 14.95 -6.32
C SER A 91 8.72 15.66 -6.38
N LEU A 92 7.94 15.46 -7.45
CA LEU A 92 6.62 16.06 -7.57
C LEU A 92 5.62 15.52 -6.54
N VAL A 93 5.55 14.20 -6.36
CA VAL A 93 4.59 13.59 -5.43
C VAL A 93 4.88 14.06 -3.99
N SER A 94 6.14 14.06 -3.56
CA SER A 94 6.51 14.56 -2.23
C SER A 94 6.31 16.07 -2.06
N ALA A 95 6.67 16.89 -3.06
CA ALA A 95 6.45 18.34 -3.02
C ALA A 95 4.96 18.69 -2.89
N TYR A 96 4.12 18.11 -3.75
CA TYR A 96 2.69 18.38 -3.73
C TYR A 96 1.96 17.74 -2.55
N TRP A 97 2.52 16.68 -1.95
CA TRP A 97 2.08 16.20 -0.63
C TRP A 97 2.19 17.31 0.41
N MET A 98 3.33 18.03 0.46
CA MET A 98 3.55 19.11 1.42
C MET A 98 2.71 20.35 1.08
N ILE A 99 2.66 20.76 -0.19
CA ILE A 99 1.85 21.92 -0.62
C ILE A 99 0.37 21.71 -0.26
N LEU A 100 -0.16 20.51 -0.53
CA LEU A 100 -1.56 20.20 -0.21
C LEU A 100 -1.80 20.16 1.30
N SER A 101 -0.87 19.60 2.07
CA SER A 101 -0.91 19.60 3.54
C SER A 101 -0.92 21.03 4.12
N ASP A 102 -0.01 21.88 3.63
CA ASP A 102 0.09 23.30 4.02
C ASP A 102 -1.18 24.08 3.68
N THR A 103 -1.75 23.83 2.50
CA THR A 103 -3.00 24.48 2.06
C THR A 103 -4.17 24.08 2.96
N MET A 104 -4.29 22.79 3.30
CA MET A 104 -5.33 22.31 4.20
C MET A 104 -5.19 22.87 5.61
N GLN A 105 -3.96 22.97 6.12
CA GLN A 105 -3.69 23.60 7.41
C GLN A 105 -4.04 25.09 7.40
N THR A 106 -3.65 25.82 6.36
CA THR A 106 -3.98 27.24 6.19
C THR A 106 -5.50 27.44 6.16
N ASN A 107 -6.23 26.57 5.46
CA ASN A 107 -7.69 26.61 5.44
C ASN A 107 -8.30 26.34 6.82
N ARG A 108 -7.74 25.41 7.60
CA ARG A 108 -8.17 25.15 8.99
C ARG A 108 -7.94 26.38 9.88
N GLU A 109 -6.78 27.02 9.78
CA GLU A 109 -6.46 28.26 10.50
C GLU A 109 -7.39 29.43 10.10
N ALA A 110 -7.83 29.45 8.84
CA ALA A 110 -8.80 30.41 8.33
C ALA A 110 -10.26 30.10 8.72
N GLY A 111 -10.50 29.03 9.48
CA GLY A 111 -11.82 28.67 10.00
C GLY A 111 -12.58 27.61 9.18
N SER A 112 -11.91 26.89 8.27
CA SER A 112 -12.52 25.75 7.57
C SER A 112 -12.96 24.67 8.57
N ASP A 113 -14.18 24.19 8.39
CA ASP A 113 -14.83 23.15 9.18
C ASP A 113 -14.48 21.73 8.72
N ILE A 114 -13.71 21.58 7.64
CA ILE A 114 -13.32 20.26 7.12
C ILE A 114 -12.43 19.53 8.12
N ARG A 115 -12.70 18.22 8.29
CA ARG A 115 -11.92 17.30 9.14
C ARG A 115 -11.27 16.18 8.35
N LYS A 116 -11.89 15.77 7.25
CA LYS A 116 -11.39 14.69 6.39
C LYS A 116 -12.00 14.81 5.00
N GLY A 117 -11.31 14.29 3.99
CA GLY A 117 -11.90 14.14 2.66
C GLY A 117 -11.32 12.99 1.86
N SER A 118 -12.09 12.54 0.88
CA SER A 118 -11.68 11.58 -0.14
C SER A 118 -11.98 12.19 -1.51
N ILE A 119 -11.00 12.15 -2.41
CA ILE A 119 -11.07 12.71 -3.75
C ILE A 119 -10.65 11.63 -4.74
N ASN A 120 -11.56 11.24 -5.63
CA ASN A 120 -11.32 10.28 -6.69
C ASN A 120 -11.16 11.02 -8.03
N LEU A 121 -10.02 10.81 -8.65
CA LEU A 121 -9.60 11.38 -9.93
C LEU A 121 -9.61 10.28 -11.01
N GLN A 122 -10.37 10.51 -12.07
CA GLN A 122 -10.50 9.60 -13.19
C GLN A 122 -10.19 10.34 -14.48
N PRO A 123 -9.29 9.83 -15.35
CA PRO A 123 -9.04 10.44 -16.66
C PRO A 123 -10.36 10.67 -17.40
N SER A 124 -10.56 11.89 -17.87
CA SER A 124 -11.75 12.28 -18.63
C SER A 124 -11.58 11.94 -20.11
N ILE A 125 -12.52 12.39 -20.94
CA ILE A 125 -12.37 12.33 -22.40
C ILE A 125 -11.27 13.27 -22.92
N ASN A 126 -10.82 14.23 -22.12
CA ASN A 126 -9.75 15.14 -22.47
C ASN A 126 -8.41 14.42 -22.29
N THR A 127 -7.67 14.27 -23.39
CA THR A 127 -6.38 13.58 -23.41
C THR A 127 -5.19 14.49 -23.14
N ASP A 128 -5.40 15.80 -23.03
CA ASP A 128 -4.34 16.76 -22.70
C ASP A 128 -4.12 16.81 -21.19
N ILE A 129 -3.02 16.21 -20.72
CA ILE A 129 -2.63 16.19 -19.30
C ILE A 129 -2.28 17.57 -18.74
N SER A 130 -2.01 18.56 -19.60
CA SER A 130 -1.78 19.94 -19.13
C SER A 130 -3.09 20.64 -18.74
N SER A 131 -4.23 20.17 -19.27
CA SER A 131 -5.55 20.74 -18.98
C SER A 131 -6.01 20.42 -17.56
N GLN A 132 -6.59 21.40 -16.86
CA GLN A 132 -7.29 21.18 -15.59
C GLN A 132 -8.56 20.32 -15.73
N ASP A 133 -8.99 20.01 -16.96
CA ASP A 133 -10.12 19.10 -17.23
C ASP A 133 -9.66 17.67 -17.58
N PHE A 134 -8.35 17.39 -17.46
CA PHE A 134 -7.81 16.04 -17.68
C PHE A 134 -8.47 15.01 -16.76
N PHE A 135 -8.78 15.38 -15.52
CA PHE A 135 -9.48 14.52 -14.58
C PHE A 135 -10.94 14.95 -14.39
N THR A 136 -11.83 13.96 -14.36
CA THR A 136 -13.11 14.05 -13.69
C THR A 136 -12.92 13.71 -12.21
N VAL A 137 -13.53 14.51 -11.33
CA VAL A 137 -13.41 14.43 -9.88
C VAL A 137 -14.75 13.98 -9.29
N ASN A 138 -14.68 13.01 -8.37
CA ASN A 138 -15.73 12.73 -7.40
C ASN A 138 -15.14 12.92 -6.01
N TYR A 139 -15.81 13.64 -5.12
CA TYR A 139 -15.26 13.89 -3.79
C TYR A 139 -16.30 13.76 -2.68
N HIS A 140 -15.81 13.48 -1.48
CA HIS A 140 -16.57 13.45 -0.24
C HIS A 140 -15.74 14.14 0.85
N PHE A 141 -16.29 15.15 1.52
CA PHE A 141 -15.68 15.81 2.66
C PHE A 141 -16.55 15.68 3.89
N ILE A 142 -15.93 15.37 5.02
CA ILE A 142 -16.54 15.41 6.34
C ILE A 142 -16.16 16.73 6.99
N SER A 143 -17.16 17.46 7.45
CA SER A 143 -16.99 18.76 8.10
C SER A 143 -17.74 18.83 9.42
N GLU A 144 -17.19 19.60 10.36
CA GLU A 144 -17.71 19.74 11.72
C GLU A 144 -17.87 21.21 12.11
N THR A 145 -19.11 21.59 12.44
CA THR A 145 -19.42 22.91 12.97
C THR A 145 -19.65 22.84 14.48
N TYR A 146 -19.25 23.88 15.21
CA TYR A 146 -19.49 24.00 16.65
C TYR A 146 -20.80 24.74 16.95
N GLU A 147 -21.46 24.35 18.05
CA GLU A 147 -22.65 24.99 18.65
C GLU A 147 -23.93 25.04 17.79
N PRO A 148 -24.73 23.95 17.75
CA PRO A 148 -24.44 22.61 18.30
C PRO A 148 -23.43 21.86 17.42
N LEU A 149 -22.70 20.91 18.00
CA LEU A 149 -21.84 20.01 17.22
C LEU A 149 -22.67 19.30 16.15
N LYS A 150 -22.34 19.53 14.89
CA LYS A 150 -22.97 18.86 13.75
C LYS A 150 -21.89 18.40 12.77
N VAL A 151 -22.07 17.18 12.29
CA VAL A 151 -21.23 16.57 11.25
C VAL A 151 -21.98 16.62 9.93
N TYR A 152 -21.34 17.14 8.90
CA TYR A 152 -21.87 17.24 7.54
C TYR A 152 -21.01 16.44 6.57
N VAL A 153 -21.64 15.86 5.56
CA VAL A 153 -20.96 15.26 4.42
C VAL A 153 -21.28 16.08 3.18
N THR A 154 -20.25 16.69 2.60
CA THR A 154 -20.35 17.38 1.31
C THR A 154 -19.85 16.43 0.23
N ALA A 155 -20.66 16.17 -0.78
CA ALA A 155 -20.29 15.31 -1.89
C ALA A 155 -20.68 15.94 -3.22
N ASN A 156 -19.86 15.71 -4.24
CA ASN A 156 -20.17 16.03 -5.62
C ASN A 156 -19.56 14.98 -6.53
N ASN A 157 -20.25 14.73 -7.65
CA ASN A 157 -19.86 13.75 -8.64
C ASN A 157 -19.70 14.43 -10.00
N SER A 158 -18.71 13.96 -10.75
CA SER A 158 -18.51 14.32 -12.15
C SER A 158 -18.25 15.81 -12.40
N VAL A 159 -17.43 16.44 -11.56
CA VAL A 159 -16.94 17.82 -11.73
C VAL A 159 -15.49 17.83 -12.16
N THR A 160 -14.98 18.91 -12.74
CA THR A 160 -13.55 19.05 -13.06
C THR A 160 -12.83 19.99 -12.09
N PRO A 161 -11.51 19.87 -11.92
CA PRO A 161 -10.73 20.85 -11.17
C PRO A 161 -10.97 22.30 -11.62
N SER A 162 -11.11 22.57 -12.93
CA SER A 162 -11.36 23.93 -13.43
C SER A 162 -12.68 24.53 -12.91
N GLN A 163 -13.75 23.73 -12.87
CA GLN A 163 -15.06 24.13 -12.33
C GLN A 163 -14.99 24.40 -10.82
N LEU A 164 -14.16 23.64 -10.10
CA LEU A 164 -14.03 23.77 -8.65
C LEU A 164 -13.13 24.95 -8.24
N ILE A 165 -12.13 25.28 -9.06
CA ILE A 165 -11.27 26.46 -8.89
C ILE A 165 -12.06 27.75 -9.15
N THR A 166 -12.93 27.74 -10.15
CA THR A 166 -13.75 28.91 -10.52
C THR A 166 -15.00 29.08 -9.65
N GLY A 167 -15.41 28.05 -8.93
CA GLY A 167 -16.55 28.09 -8.03
C GLY A 167 -16.27 28.92 -6.76
N ASN A 168 -17.31 29.59 -6.25
CA ASN A 168 -17.27 30.29 -4.95
C ASN A 168 -17.52 29.33 -3.77
N ALA A 169 -17.18 28.04 -3.91
CA ALA A 169 -17.42 27.05 -2.87
C ALA A 169 -16.53 27.34 -1.65
N THR A 170 -17.15 27.55 -0.49
CA THR A 170 -16.46 27.70 0.80
C THR A 170 -16.07 26.36 1.40
N ASN A 171 -16.77 25.29 1.03
CA ASN A 171 -16.50 23.94 1.49
C ASN A 171 -16.87 22.91 0.40
N PRO A 172 -15.89 22.22 -0.23
CA PRO A 172 -14.45 22.35 -0.01
C PRO A 172 -13.84 23.65 -0.59
N PRO A 173 -12.79 24.22 0.06
CA PRO A 173 -12.15 25.46 -0.37
C PRO A 173 -11.64 25.41 -1.81
N ALA A 174 -11.88 26.48 -2.59
CA ALA A 174 -11.46 26.57 -3.99
C ALA A 174 -9.93 26.45 -4.19
N ASN A 175 -9.12 26.83 -3.19
CA ASN A 175 -7.65 26.88 -3.30
C ASN A 175 -6.95 25.52 -3.27
N ILE A 176 -7.62 24.42 -2.91
CA ILE A 176 -6.97 23.09 -2.86
C ILE A 176 -6.87 22.44 -4.23
N TRP A 177 -7.76 22.79 -5.17
CA TRP A 177 -8.03 21.99 -6.36
C TRP A 177 -6.90 22.01 -7.38
N ASN A 178 -6.16 23.12 -7.49
CA ASN A 178 -4.95 23.16 -8.33
C ASN A 178 -3.88 22.21 -7.80
N SER A 179 -3.67 22.18 -6.48
CA SER A 179 -2.70 21.26 -5.85
C SER A 179 -3.15 19.81 -5.94
N VAL A 180 -4.45 19.53 -5.81
CA VAL A 180 -5.05 18.20 -6.00
C VAL A 180 -4.84 17.70 -7.42
N ASP A 181 -5.10 18.54 -8.43
CA ASP A 181 -4.92 18.18 -9.84
C ASP A 181 -3.46 17.82 -10.13
N ILE A 182 -2.52 18.68 -9.72
CA ILE A 182 -1.09 18.44 -9.96
C ILE A 182 -0.59 17.23 -9.16
N TYR A 183 -1.00 17.07 -7.90
CA TYR A 183 -0.65 15.92 -7.08
C TYR A 183 -1.13 14.60 -7.71
N GLY A 184 -2.38 14.58 -8.17
CA GLY A 184 -2.96 13.45 -8.90
C GLY A 184 -2.22 13.12 -10.18
N LYS A 185 -1.94 14.13 -11.02
CA LYS A 185 -1.20 13.96 -12.29
C LYS A 185 0.23 13.48 -12.06
N SER A 186 0.86 13.94 -10.98
CA SER A 186 2.21 13.54 -10.58
C SER A 186 2.26 12.06 -10.21
N PHE A 187 1.32 11.61 -9.38
CA PHE A 187 1.26 10.21 -8.99
C PHE A 187 0.82 9.30 -10.14
N TYR A 188 -0.18 9.70 -10.91
CA TYR A 188 -0.60 9.02 -12.15
C TYR A 188 0.60 8.80 -13.09
N SER A 189 1.34 9.86 -13.39
CA SER A 189 2.51 9.81 -14.28
C SER A 189 3.64 8.95 -13.71
N THR A 190 3.85 9.00 -12.39
CA THR A 190 4.84 8.16 -11.69
C THR A 190 4.49 6.68 -11.82
N VAL A 191 3.21 6.31 -11.63
CA VAL A 191 2.73 4.93 -11.80
C VAL A 191 2.87 4.48 -13.25
N LEU A 192 2.55 5.33 -14.23
CA LEU A 192 2.75 4.99 -15.64
C LEU A 192 4.23 4.81 -16.00
N ALA A 193 5.11 5.67 -15.47
CA ALA A 193 6.55 5.54 -15.65
C ALA A 193 7.09 4.24 -15.02
N ASP A 194 6.65 3.88 -13.82
CA ASP A 194 7.06 2.65 -13.14
C ASP A 194 6.54 1.39 -13.87
N LEU A 195 5.34 1.45 -14.43
CA LEU A 195 4.78 0.41 -15.29
C LEU A 195 5.39 0.36 -16.69
N GLY A 196 6.33 1.24 -17.01
CA GLY A 196 7.06 1.27 -18.27
C GLY A 196 6.22 1.71 -19.46
N GLN A 197 5.21 2.57 -19.26
CA GLN A 197 4.41 3.12 -20.35
C GLN A 197 5.19 4.24 -21.07
N THR A 198 5.83 3.87 -22.17
CA THR A 198 6.63 4.79 -23.02
C THR A 198 5.75 5.79 -23.80
N SER A 199 6.38 6.80 -24.41
CA SER A 199 5.74 7.86 -25.21
C SER A 199 4.93 7.40 -26.43
N GLY A 200 5.05 6.13 -26.85
CA GLY A 200 4.18 5.51 -27.85
C GLY A 200 2.88 4.93 -27.29
N SER A 201 2.64 5.02 -25.99
CA SER A 201 1.40 4.60 -25.34
C SER A 201 0.30 5.65 -25.50
N THR A 202 -0.95 5.22 -25.49
CA THR A 202 -2.14 6.09 -25.64
C THR A 202 -2.39 7.00 -24.43
N GLN A 203 -1.52 6.98 -23.41
CA GLN A 203 -1.71 7.69 -22.15
C GLN A 203 -0.64 8.78 -21.98
N PRO A 204 -1.04 10.03 -21.69
CA PRO A 204 -0.09 11.13 -21.49
C PRO A 204 0.67 10.96 -20.18
N ASN A 205 1.94 11.40 -20.13
CA ASN A 205 2.80 11.23 -18.96
C ASN A 205 3.74 12.44 -18.81
N ILE A 206 3.60 13.19 -17.72
CA ILE A 206 4.39 14.42 -17.48
C ILE A 206 5.89 14.15 -17.31
N LEU A 207 6.27 12.90 -17.03
CA LEU A 207 7.64 12.47 -16.77
C LEU A 207 8.37 12.01 -18.06
N THR A 208 7.94 12.52 -19.21
CA THR A 208 8.53 12.22 -20.52
C THR A 208 8.95 13.50 -21.21
N GLU A 209 9.96 13.43 -22.09
CA GLU A 209 10.52 14.60 -22.80
C GLU A 209 9.48 15.54 -23.43
N PRO A 210 8.39 15.07 -24.09
CA PRO A 210 7.38 15.96 -24.67
C PRO A 210 6.67 16.89 -23.68
N TYR A 211 6.69 16.58 -22.38
CA TYR A 211 6.00 17.33 -21.33
C TYR A 211 6.97 18.07 -20.40
N LYS A 212 8.23 18.24 -20.80
CA LYS A 212 9.26 18.93 -20.01
C LYS A 212 8.85 20.33 -19.57
N ASP A 213 8.17 21.11 -20.42
CA ASP A 213 7.72 22.47 -20.07
C ASP A 213 6.63 22.44 -18.99
N LEU A 214 5.74 21.44 -19.03
CA LEU A 214 4.73 21.24 -17.99
C LEU A 214 5.40 20.83 -16.66
N LEU A 215 6.41 19.95 -16.72
CA LEU A 215 7.21 19.57 -15.56
C LEU A 215 7.94 20.77 -14.96
N GLN A 216 8.54 21.65 -15.79
CA GLN A 216 9.12 22.91 -15.34
C GLN A 216 8.09 23.79 -14.62
N ASN A 217 6.88 23.91 -15.18
CA ASN A 217 5.83 24.71 -14.55
C ASN A 217 5.44 24.18 -13.17
N TYR A 218 5.23 22.86 -13.04
CA TYR A 218 4.86 22.25 -11.75
C TYR A 218 5.99 22.32 -10.72
N THR A 219 7.25 22.20 -11.14
CA THR A 219 8.42 22.28 -10.24
C THR A 219 8.78 23.71 -9.85
N SER A 220 8.24 24.73 -10.52
CA SER A 220 8.47 26.15 -10.15
C SER A 220 8.02 26.50 -8.72
N ALA A 221 7.07 25.74 -8.17
CA ALA A 221 6.59 25.93 -6.81
C ALA A 221 7.62 25.51 -5.75
N PHE A 222 8.63 24.70 -6.10
CA PHE A 222 9.51 24.04 -5.12
C PHE A 222 10.33 25.05 -4.31
N GLU A 223 10.81 26.09 -4.97
CA GLU A 223 11.70 27.09 -4.38
C GLU A 223 10.97 28.01 -3.37
N ASN A 224 9.64 28.10 -3.46
CA ASN A 224 8.81 28.97 -2.62
C ASN A 224 7.95 28.19 -1.62
N MET A 225 8.18 26.89 -1.43
CA MET A 225 7.44 26.09 -0.47
C MET A 225 7.69 26.56 0.97
N LYS A 226 6.62 26.79 1.73
CA LYS A 226 6.71 27.19 3.14
C LYS A 226 7.00 25.97 4.01
N ASN A 227 7.90 26.14 4.97
CA ASN A 227 8.28 25.09 5.91
C ASN A 227 7.28 24.98 7.07
N ARG A 228 6.03 24.60 6.79
CA ARG A 228 4.97 24.40 7.82
C ARG A 228 4.83 22.95 8.29
N CYS A 229 5.24 22.00 7.48
CA CYS A 229 5.41 20.61 7.87
C CYS A 229 6.91 20.38 8.16
N ASN A 230 7.25 19.57 9.16
CA ASN A 230 8.64 19.17 9.42
C ASN A 230 9.15 18.10 8.44
N ALA A 231 8.34 17.72 7.45
CA ALA A 231 8.68 16.77 6.40
C ALA A 231 9.80 17.33 5.50
N ALA A 232 10.82 16.51 5.19
CA ALA A 232 11.77 16.85 4.15
C ALA A 232 11.11 16.80 2.76
N ASN A 233 11.54 17.72 1.91
CA ASN A 233 11.21 17.75 0.50
C ASN A 233 11.78 16.50 -0.20
N GLY A 234 11.16 16.11 -1.31
CA GLY A 234 11.70 15.08 -2.19
C GLY A 234 13.11 15.36 -2.69
N PRO A 235 13.65 14.48 -3.55
CA PRO A 235 15.05 14.56 -3.90
C PRO A 235 15.42 15.82 -4.70
N ALA A 236 14.48 16.44 -5.43
CA ALA A 236 14.65 17.77 -6.00
C ALA A 236 14.09 18.86 -5.08
N THR A 237 14.81 19.98 -4.98
CA THR A 237 14.36 21.17 -4.22
C THR A 237 14.23 22.41 -5.10
N LEU A 238 14.74 22.35 -6.33
CA LEU A 238 14.68 23.43 -7.31
C LEU A 238 13.71 23.08 -8.44
N SER A 239 13.33 24.11 -9.22
CA SER A 239 12.60 23.88 -10.46
C SER A 239 13.43 23.10 -11.49
N PHE A 240 12.79 22.41 -12.43
CA PHE A 240 13.44 21.49 -13.37
C PHE A 240 14.69 22.06 -14.06
N ASN A 241 14.60 23.28 -14.57
CA ASN A 241 15.68 23.98 -15.27
C ASN A 241 16.78 24.46 -14.32
N ASN A 242 16.44 24.83 -13.09
CA ASN A 242 17.40 25.25 -12.08
C ASN A 242 18.15 24.04 -11.51
N GLU A 243 17.44 22.95 -11.25
CA GLU A 243 18.00 21.67 -10.81
C GLU A 243 18.98 21.11 -11.86
N ALA A 244 18.72 21.35 -13.16
CA ALA A 244 19.63 20.94 -14.24
C ALA A 244 21.00 21.64 -14.18
N GLN A 245 21.10 22.77 -13.47
CA GLN A 245 22.36 23.51 -13.29
C GLN A 245 23.17 22.97 -12.11
N THR A 246 22.52 22.32 -11.14
CA THR A 246 23.15 21.86 -9.90
C THR A 246 23.33 20.35 -9.84
N THR A 247 22.44 19.61 -10.48
CA THR A 247 22.34 18.15 -10.42
C THR A 247 22.39 17.58 -11.83
N ASN A 248 23.35 16.68 -12.07
CA ASN A 248 23.40 15.95 -13.34
C ASN A 248 22.37 14.80 -13.31
N PHE A 249 21.22 15.03 -13.93
CA PHE A 249 20.18 14.01 -14.13
C PHE A 249 20.08 13.61 -15.60
N GLY A 250 19.61 12.38 -15.85
CA GLY A 250 19.48 11.81 -17.19
C GLY A 250 18.28 12.36 -17.96
N THR A 251 18.09 11.84 -19.18
CA THR A 251 16.91 12.19 -20.00
C THR A 251 15.62 11.65 -19.37
N LEU A 252 14.50 12.32 -19.64
CA LEU A 252 13.17 11.91 -19.20
C LEU A 252 12.68 10.72 -20.03
N GLU A 253 13.31 9.58 -19.78
CA GLU A 253 13.02 8.31 -20.43
C GLU A 253 12.38 7.30 -19.48
N VAL A 254 11.30 6.68 -19.96
CA VAL A 254 10.61 5.60 -19.26
C VAL A 254 11.20 4.27 -19.69
N THR A 255 11.75 3.53 -18.74
CA THR A 255 12.28 2.19 -18.98
C THR A 255 11.15 1.17 -19.07
N ASN A 256 11.24 0.21 -20.01
CA ASN A 256 10.25 -0.86 -20.11
C ASN A 256 10.26 -1.76 -18.86
N SER A 257 9.09 -1.98 -18.26
CA SER A 257 8.93 -2.82 -17.07
C SER A 257 8.34 -4.20 -17.39
N THR A 258 8.78 -5.25 -16.69
CA THR A 258 8.33 -6.65 -16.88
C THR A 258 7.68 -7.22 -15.63
N ILE A 259 6.42 -7.66 -15.73
CA ILE A 259 5.68 -8.47 -14.76
C ILE A 259 5.88 -9.89 -15.22
N MET A 260 6.59 -10.65 -14.41
CA MET A 260 6.83 -12.06 -14.66
C MET A 260 5.86 -12.86 -13.78
N GLN A 261 4.97 -13.60 -14.42
CA GLN A 261 4.17 -14.59 -13.73
C GLN A 261 4.96 -15.90 -13.71
N GLN A 262 5.49 -16.27 -12.55
CA GLN A 262 6.01 -17.61 -12.34
C GLN A 262 4.86 -18.50 -11.87
N TYR A 263 4.37 -19.37 -12.76
CA TYR A 263 3.49 -20.44 -12.33
C TYR A 263 4.33 -21.44 -11.53
N LEU A 264 4.07 -21.52 -10.22
CA LEU A 264 4.53 -22.66 -9.44
C LEU A 264 3.67 -23.85 -9.89
N CYS A 265 4.13 -24.58 -10.91
CA CYS A 265 3.51 -25.86 -11.28
C CYS A 265 3.75 -26.83 -10.12
N GLN A 266 2.88 -26.81 -9.12
CA GLN A 266 2.69 -27.97 -8.25
C GLN A 266 2.09 -29.05 -9.12
N VAL A 267 2.96 -29.80 -9.81
CA VAL A 267 2.56 -31.11 -10.33
C VAL A 267 2.35 -31.97 -9.10
N PRO A 268 1.11 -32.40 -8.79
CA PRO A 268 0.90 -33.37 -7.73
C PRO A 268 1.63 -34.65 -8.15
N GLN A 269 2.87 -34.79 -7.70
CA GLN A 269 3.60 -36.03 -7.85
C GLN A 269 3.06 -36.98 -6.80
N GLN A 270 2.76 -38.20 -7.22
CA GLN A 270 2.44 -39.27 -6.30
C GLN A 270 3.60 -39.34 -5.29
N LYS A 271 3.29 -39.16 -4.00
CA LYS A 271 4.29 -39.28 -2.95
C LYS A 271 4.99 -40.64 -3.12
N SER A 272 6.30 -40.68 -2.88
CA SER A 272 7.07 -41.93 -2.98
C SER A 272 6.36 -43.04 -2.19
N THR A 273 6.38 -44.26 -2.72
CA THR A 273 5.75 -45.43 -2.09
C THR A 273 6.17 -45.57 -0.62
N GLY A 274 7.40 -45.18 -0.27
CA GLY A 274 7.88 -45.15 1.11
C GLY A 274 7.14 -44.15 2.00
N ALA A 275 6.85 -42.94 1.51
CA ALA A 275 6.07 -41.95 2.26
C ALA A 275 4.61 -42.40 2.44
N LEU A 276 4.05 -43.15 1.48
CA LEU A 276 2.72 -43.73 1.59
C LEU A 276 2.68 -44.87 2.63
N VAL A 277 3.70 -45.73 2.64
CA VAL A 277 3.84 -46.78 3.67
C VAL A 277 4.01 -46.19 5.06
N VAL A 278 4.85 -45.17 5.23
CA VAL A 278 5.04 -44.48 6.53
C VAL A 278 3.73 -43.83 6.98
N ALA A 279 2.98 -43.20 6.08
CA ALA A 279 1.69 -42.60 6.42
C ALA A 279 0.67 -43.66 6.89
N ILE A 280 0.55 -44.79 6.20
CA ILE A 280 -0.35 -45.89 6.58
C ILE A 280 0.06 -46.47 7.93
N LEU A 281 1.35 -46.83 8.10
CA LEU A 281 1.84 -47.37 9.36
C LEU A 281 1.64 -46.41 10.53
N SER A 282 1.86 -45.10 10.30
CA SER A 282 1.63 -44.09 11.34
C SER A 282 0.15 -43.97 11.72
N ALA A 283 -0.75 -44.06 10.74
CA ALA A 283 -2.20 -44.02 10.99
C ALA A 283 -2.64 -45.27 11.76
N ASP A 284 -2.25 -46.46 11.31
CA ASP A 284 -2.61 -47.73 11.95
C ASP A 284 -2.08 -47.84 13.38
N LEU A 285 -0.87 -47.34 13.63
CA LEU A 285 -0.25 -47.35 14.96
C LEU A 285 -1.00 -46.40 15.92
N VAL A 286 -1.44 -45.23 15.43
CA VAL A 286 -2.28 -44.30 16.22
C VAL A 286 -3.66 -44.91 16.48
N PHE A 287 -4.28 -45.58 15.50
CA PHE A 287 -5.56 -46.26 15.69
C PHE A 287 -5.45 -47.41 16.71
N LEU A 288 -4.41 -48.23 16.63
CA LEU A 288 -4.17 -49.33 17.57
C LEU A 288 -3.90 -48.82 18.99
N GLN A 289 -3.09 -47.75 19.15
CA GLN A 289 -2.88 -47.13 20.46
C GLN A 289 -4.16 -46.54 21.04
N THR A 290 -5.00 -45.94 20.19
CA THR A 290 -6.28 -45.36 20.61
C THR A 290 -7.27 -46.45 21.02
N LEU A 291 -7.39 -47.51 20.21
CA LEU A 291 -8.19 -48.70 20.53
C LEU A 291 -7.74 -49.37 21.83
N TRP A 292 -6.44 -49.51 22.05
CA TRP A 292 -5.90 -50.08 23.29
C TRP A 292 -6.23 -49.22 24.52
N LYS A 293 -6.11 -47.90 24.41
CA LYS A 293 -6.51 -46.99 25.50
C LYS A 293 -8.00 -47.06 25.78
N ILE A 294 -8.85 -47.12 24.75
CA ILE A 294 -10.30 -47.29 24.91
C ILE A 294 -10.61 -48.63 25.56
N PHE A 295 -9.98 -49.72 25.11
CA PHE A 295 -10.14 -51.05 25.70
C PHE A 295 -9.78 -51.06 27.19
N ASN A 296 -8.61 -50.53 27.56
CA ASN A 296 -8.19 -50.43 28.96
C ASN A 296 -9.12 -49.56 29.78
N LEU A 297 -9.60 -48.44 29.23
CA LEU A 297 -10.53 -47.55 29.93
C LEU A 297 -11.87 -48.24 30.18
N VAL A 298 -12.41 -48.95 29.18
CA VAL A 298 -13.68 -49.67 29.28
C VAL A 298 -13.55 -50.86 30.23
N THR A 299 -12.50 -51.67 30.11
CA THR A 299 -12.28 -52.83 30.98
C THR A 299 -12.01 -52.42 32.42
N THR A 300 -11.18 -51.39 32.65
CA THR A 300 -10.95 -50.85 34.00
C THR A 300 -12.25 -50.30 34.60
N SER A 301 -13.02 -49.53 33.82
CA SER A 301 -14.31 -48.99 34.28
C SER A 301 -15.33 -50.10 34.57
N PHE A 302 -15.36 -51.16 33.76
CA PHE A 302 -16.29 -52.28 33.94
C PHE A 302 -15.89 -53.17 35.13
N LEU A 303 -14.59 -53.45 35.30
CA LEU A 303 -14.05 -54.21 36.42
C LEU A 303 -14.23 -53.46 37.74
N GLN A 304 -13.89 -52.16 37.79
CA GLN A 304 -14.13 -51.31 38.98
C GLN A 304 -15.62 -51.24 39.37
N ARG A 305 -16.53 -51.34 38.40
CA ARG A 305 -17.98 -51.37 38.67
C ARG A 305 -18.47 -52.71 39.20
N LYS A 306 -17.87 -53.83 38.79
CA LYS A 306 -18.30 -55.18 39.20
C LYS A 306 -17.64 -55.68 40.48
N ASP A 307 -16.46 -55.19 40.82
CA ASP A 307 -15.73 -55.61 42.01
C ASP A 307 -14.95 -54.44 42.63
N LYS A 308 -15.39 -53.96 43.80
CA LYS A 308 -14.75 -52.86 44.54
C LYS A 308 -13.48 -53.30 45.27
N THR A 309 -13.13 -54.59 45.25
CA THR A 309 -12.00 -55.13 46.01
C THR A 309 -10.78 -55.51 45.17
N THR A 310 -10.87 -55.47 43.83
CA THR A 310 -9.75 -55.72 42.92
C THR A 310 -9.03 -54.44 42.50
N MET A 311 -8.53 -53.67 43.48
CA MET A 311 -7.45 -52.70 43.21
C MET A 311 -6.11 -53.45 43.25
N PHE A 312 -5.70 -54.00 42.11
CA PHE A 312 -4.40 -54.66 41.97
C PHE A 312 -3.23 -53.69 42.16
N CYS A 313 -2.44 -53.95 43.20
CA CYS A 313 -0.97 -53.99 43.23
C CYS A 313 -0.14 -52.91 42.51
N GLU A 314 -0.57 -51.65 42.41
CA GLU A 314 0.35 -50.56 42.01
C GLU A 314 1.39 -50.24 43.11
N SER A 315 1.10 -50.61 44.36
CA SER A 315 2.00 -50.39 45.52
C SER A 315 3.11 -51.44 45.67
N ALA A 316 2.96 -52.63 45.08
CA ALA A 316 3.97 -53.69 45.21
C ALA A 316 5.18 -53.46 44.29
N ALA A 317 4.98 -52.80 43.15
CA ALA A 317 6.07 -52.48 42.21
C ALA A 317 6.93 -51.30 42.68
N LYS A 318 6.36 -50.34 43.44
CA LYS A 318 7.12 -49.18 43.97
C LYS A 318 8.10 -49.57 45.08
N ASN A 319 7.73 -50.51 45.95
CA ASN A 319 8.58 -50.93 47.08
C ASN A 319 9.80 -51.78 46.66
N LEU A 320 9.82 -52.37 45.46
CA LEU A 320 10.97 -53.11 44.94
C LEU A 320 12.04 -52.20 44.29
N VAL A 321 11.65 -51.00 43.85
CA VAL A 321 12.59 -50.01 43.29
C VAL A 321 13.30 -49.23 44.40
N GLU A 322 12.62 -49.00 45.53
CA GLU A 322 13.16 -48.23 46.65
C GLU A 322 14.17 -49.03 47.50
N GLN A 323 14.06 -50.36 47.58
CA GLN A 323 15.05 -51.20 48.29
C GLN A 323 16.37 -51.42 47.53
N ARG A 324 16.43 -51.15 46.21
CA ARG A 324 17.65 -51.36 45.41
C ARG A 324 18.60 -50.16 45.36
N HIS A 325 18.17 -49.00 45.86
CA HIS A 325 18.97 -47.77 45.87
C HIS A 325 19.51 -47.37 47.25
N GLY A 326 19.26 -48.16 48.30
CA GLY A 326 19.62 -47.83 49.69
C GLY A 326 20.77 -48.63 50.33
N HIS A 327 21.46 -49.53 49.60
CA HIS A 327 22.45 -50.43 50.23
C HIS A 327 23.87 -50.43 49.60
N ASP A 328 24.23 -49.40 48.84
CA ASP A 328 25.61 -49.19 48.33
C ASP A 328 26.29 -47.96 48.94
N SER A 329 26.10 -47.71 50.24
CA SER A 329 26.78 -46.60 50.95
C SER A 329 26.93 -46.84 52.47
N ALA A 330 27.69 -47.87 52.88
CA ALA A 330 28.50 -47.90 54.12
C ALA A 330 29.14 -49.29 54.35
N SER A 331 30.47 -49.32 54.42
CA SER A 331 31.40 -50.36 54.93
C SER A 331 31.23 -51.82 54.50
#